data_AF-A0A938HTH8-F1
#
_entry.id   AF-A0A938HTH8-F1
#
_cell.length_a   1.000
_cell.length_b   1.000
_cell.length_c   1.000
_cell.angle_alpha   90.00
_cell.angle_beta   90.00
_cell.angle_gamma   90.00
#
_symmetry.space_group_name_H-M   'P 1'
#
loop_
_entity.id
_entity.type
_entity.pdbx_description
1 polymer ?
#
loop_
_entity_poly.entity_id
_entity_poly.type
_entity_poly.pdbx_seq_one_letter_code
_entity_poly.pdbx_strand_id
1 'polypeptide(L)'
;MPQKMTPAARSLNPALKLGWFSTGRGEGSMGLLNAALEAIDSGLLRATIEFVFCNREQGEAEGSDAFIARVRARRIPLITFSSRKFREGHGRRPWSELRRPFDLAALELLNGYRADASVAAGYMLIAPELCKLYRMINLHPALPDGPIGTWQQVIWELIEKRAAASGAMVNVVTEEVDAGPVLSFCRFPIRGPDFDGLWSQSSSTPLDELKSLGESQPLFAAIRRAGLLRERPLLVSTLVELAGRRLLLTHPPANPTDLTRSVEAAIGK
;
A
#
# COMPACT_ATOMS: atom_id res chain seq x y z
N MET A 1 41.70 -2.96 -40.03
CA MET A 1 41.39 -3.02 -38.59
C MET A 1 39.98 -2.47 -38.38
N PRO A 2 39.01 -3.26 -37.92
CA PRO A 2 37.69 -2.72 -37.62
C PRO A 2 37.72 -2.08 -36.23
N GLN A 3 37.34 -0.80 -36.16
CA GLN A 3 37.13 -0.07 -34.91
C GLN A 3 36.06 -0.80 -34.09
N LYS A 4 36.43 -1.26 -32.89
CA LYS A 4 35.46 -1.70 -31.88
C LYS A 4 34.66 -0.48 -31.45
N MET A 5 33.42 -0.37 -31.92
CA MET A 5 32.43 0.51 -31.32
C MET A 5 32.21 0.05 -29.88
N THR A 6 32.60 0.88 -28.92
CA THR A 6 32.19 0.74 -27.52
C THR A 6 30.66 0.89 -27.44
N PRO A 7 29.96 0.06 -26.64
CA PRO A 7 28.54 0.27 -26.42
C PRO A 7 28.37 1.62 -25.74
N ALA A 8 27.63 2.54 -26.36
CA ALA A 8 27.21 3.76 -25.72
C ALA A 8 26.56 3.40 -24.38
N ALA A 9 27.11 3.94 -23.28
CA ALA A 9 26.49 3.82 -21.98
C ALA A 9 25.07 4.36 -22.09
N ARG A 10 24.07 3.46 -22.13
CA ARG A 10 22.68 3.85 -21.95
C ARG A 10 22.64 4.60 -20.62
N SER A 11 22.40 5.90 -20.67
CA SER A 11 22.05 6.71 -19.51
C SER A 11 20.90 6.00 -18.78
N LEU A 12 21.25 5.23 -17.75
CA LEU A 12 20.25 4.58 -16.91
C LEU A 12 19.66 5.69 -16.05
N ASN A 13 18.34 5.91 -16.16
CA ASN A 13 17.62 6.88 -15.32
C ASN A 13 18.06 6.75 -13.85
N PRO A 14 18.16 7.86 -13.09
CA PRO A 14 18.49 7.78 -11.67
C PRO A 14 17.48 6.88 -10.94
N ALA A 15 17.95 6.17 -9.91
CA ALA A 15 17.08 5.31 -9.10
C ALA A 15 15.97 6.15 -8.44
N LEU A 16 14.75 5.60 -8.41
CA LEU A 16 13.62 6.24 -7.77
C LEU A 16 13.86 6.35 -6.26
N LYS A 17 13.78 7.56 -5.71
CA LYS A 17 13.91 7.79 -4.27
C LYS A 17 12.56 7.66 -3.57
N LEU A 18 12.45 6.72 -2.64
CA LEU A 18 11.21 6.42 -1.93
C LEU A 18 11.26 6.92 -0.48
N GLY A 19 10.20 7.58 -0.07
CA GLY A 19 9.83 7.75 1.34
C GLY A 19 8.85 6.66 1.74
N TRP A 20 8.92 6.17 2.98
CA TRP A 20 8.04 5.09 3.44
C TRP A 20 7.33 5.48 4.74
N PHE A 21 6.01 5.47 4.74
CA PHE A 21 5.18 5.90 5.87
C PHE A 21 4.36 4.72 6.36
N SER A 22 4.41 4.42 7.66
CA SER A 22 3.75 3.23 8.20
C SER A 22 3.42 3.38 9.69
N THR A 23 2.28 2.84 10.14
CA THR A 23 2.03 2.63 11.58
C THR A 23 2.67 1.34 12.08
N GLY A 24 3.12 0.47 11.18
CA GLY A 24 3.81 -0.77 11.52
C GLY A 24 2.93 -1.75 12.29
N ARG A 25 1.61 -1.82 12.03
CA ARG A 25 0.71 -2.63 12.88
C ARG A 25 0.98 -4.14 12.83
N GLY A 26 1.58 -4.65 11.75
CA GLY A 26 1.83 -6.09 11.62
C GLY A 26 2.19 -6.53 10.20
N GLU A 27 1.80 -7.76 9.86
CA GLU A 27 2.23 -8.48 8.65
C GLU A 27 1.91 -7.77 7.33
N GLY A 28 0.82 -6.99 7.27
CA GLY A 28 0.46 -6.21 6.08
C GLY A 28 1.53 -5.15 5.77
N SER A 29 1.74 -4.21 6.70
CA SER A 29 2.74 -3.14 6.57
C SER A 29 4.17 -3.69 6.43
N MET A 30 4.51 -4.75 7.18
CA MET A 30 5.80 -5.43 7.10
C MET A 30 6.01 -6.09 5.73
N GLY A 31 4.99 -6.80 5.24
CA GLY A 31 5.03 -7.50 3.97
C GLY A 31 5.16 -6.58 2.78
N LEU A 32 4.51 -5.42 2.79
CA LEU A 32 4.69 -4.40 1.74
C LEU A 32 6.12 -3.85 1.73
N LEU A 33 6.70 -3.56 2.90
CA LEU A 33 8.08 -3.09 3.00
C LEU A 33 9.07 -4.16 2.51
N ASN A 34 8.90 -5.41 2.97
CA ASN A 34 9.76 -6.52 2.57
C ASN A 34 9.68 -6.77 1.06
N ALA A 35 8.49 -6.78 0.47
CA ALA A 35 8.34 -6.98 -0.97
C ALA A 35 9.05 -5.88 -1.78
N ALA A 36 8.97 -4.61 -1.35
CA ALA A 36 9.70 -3.53 -1.99
C ALA A 36 11.22 -3.70 -1.84
N LEU A 37 11.71 -4.08 -0.65
CA LEU A 37 13.13 -4.32 -0.40
C LEU A 37 13.67 -5.50 -1.20
N GLU A 38 12.93 -6.60 -1.28
CA GLU A 38 13.29 -7.79 -2.08
C GLU A 38 13.33 -7.45 -3.58
N ALA A 39 12.38 -6.65 -4.07
CA ALA A 39 12.39 -6.16 -5.44
C ALA A 39 13.61 -5.24 -5.71
N ILE A 40 14.02 -4.42 -4.74
CA ILE A 40 15.23 -3.60 -4.84
C ILE A 40 16.49 -4.48 -4.85
N ASP A 41 16.59 -5.42 -3.90
CA ASP A 41 17.76 -6.30 -3.73
C ASP A 41 17.97 -7.21 -4.95
N SER A 42 16.88 -7.67 -5.57
CA SER A 42 16.93 -8.48 -6.81
C SER A 42 17.19 -7.65 -8.08
N GLY A 43 17.16 -6.31 -7.99
CA GLY A 43 17.31 -5.40 -9.13
C GLY A 43 16.05 -5.27 -10.00
N LEU A 44 14.93 -5.92 -9.64
CA LEU A 44 13.64 -5.75 -10.31
C LEU A 44 13.14 -4.30 -10.20
N LEU A 45 13.26 -3.71 -9.02
CA LEU A 45 12.89 -2.33 -8.72
C LEU A 45 14.13 -1.47 -8.57
N ARG A 46 14.38 -0.59 -9.55
CA ARG A 46 15.48 0.38 -9.50
C ARG A 46 15.12 1.57 -8.60
N ALA A 47 15.13 1.36 -7.30
CA ALA A 47 14.78 2.36 -6.29
C ALA A 47 15.68 2.27 -5.05
N THR A 48 15.65 3.32 -4.24
CA THR A 48 16.20 3.36 -2.87
C THR A 48 15.12 3.84 -1.92
N ILE A 49 15.11 3.30 -0.69
CA ILE A 49 14.27 3.85 0.39
C ILE A 49 15.14 4.81 1.18
N GLU A 50 14.90 6.11 1.00
CA GLU A 50 15.71 7.18 1.61
C GLU A 50 15.39 7.36 3.09
N PHE A 51 14.14 7.11 3.48
CA PHE A 51 13.73 7.14 4.88
C PHE A 51 12.45 6.34 5.10
N VAL A 52 12.26 5.94 6.36
CA VAL A 52 10.99 5.44 6.89
C VAL A 52 10.52 6.36 8.01
N PHE A 53 9.28 6.81 7.92
CA PHE A 53 8.54 7.44 9.01
C PHE A 53 7.58 6.45 9.66
N CYS A 54 7.66 6.31 10.98
CA CYS A 54 6.72 5.53 11.76
C CYS A 54 6.03 6.42 12.80
N ASN A 55 4.69 6.48 12.79
CA ASN A 55 3.94 7.24 13.79
C ASN A 55 3.81 6.53 15.15
N ARG A 56 4.70 5.57 15.40
CA ARG A 56 4.87 4.83 16.65
C ARG A 56 6.33 4.76 17.03
N GLU A 57 6.57 4.58 18.31
CA GLU A 57 7.91 4.40 18.87
C GLU A 57 8.12 2.97 19.36
N GLN A 58 9.38 2.61 19.62
CA GLN A 58 9.72 1.32 20.23
C GLN A 58 9.01 1.18 21.59
N GLY A 59 8.44 0.00 21.84
CA GLY A 59 7.74 -0.34 23.08
C GLY A 59 6.27 0.03 23.08
N GLU A 60 5.72 0.57 21.98
CA GLU A 60 4.30 0.91 21.91
C GLU A 60 3.41 -0.27 21.50
N ALA A 61 3.91 -1.15 20.63
CA ALA A 61 3.24 -2.38 20.24
C ALA A 61 4.22 -3.35 19.55
N GLU A 62 4.04 -4.65 19.78
CA GLU A 62 4.89 -5.71 19.22
C GLU A 62 5.04 -5.63 17.69
N GLY A 63 3.94 -5.41 16.96
CA GLY A 63 3.98 -5.28 15.51
C GLY A 63 4.86 -4.13 15.03
N SER A 64 4.76 -2.96 15.68
CA SER A 64 5.57 -1.79 15.30
C SER A 64 7.01 -1.93 15.76
N ASP A 65 7.25 -2.63 16.87
CA ASP A 65 8.58 -2.95 17.34
C ASP A 65 9.33 -3.85 16.36
N ALA A 66 8.66 -4.90 15.85
CA ALA A 66 9.19 -5.75 14.80
C ALA A 66 9.46 -4.96 13.51
N PHE A 67 8.53 -4.08 13.11
CA PHE A 67 8.69 -3.19 11.94
C PHE A 67 9.90 -2.26 12.09
N ILE A 68 10.04 -1.58 13.23
CA ILE A 68 11.16 -0.70 13.57
C ILE A 68 12.48 -1.48 13.54
N ALA A 69 12.53 -2.68 14.14
CA ALA A 69 13.71 -3.54 14.12
C ALA A 69 14.11 -3.93 12.69
N ARG A 70 13.14 -4.27 11.83
CA ARG A 70 13.39 -4.59 10.42
C ARG A 70 13.98 -3.42 9.65
N VAL A 71 13.44 -2.21 9.82
CA VAL A 71 13.97 -0.99 9.18
C VAL A 71 15.41 -0.72 9.62
N ARG A 72 15.68 -0.80 10.93
CA ARG A 72 17.04 -0.62 11.49
C ARG A 72 18.03 -1.65 10.96
N ALA A 73 17.62 -2.92 10.85
CA ALA A 73 18.46 -3.99 10.30
C ALA A 73 18.86 -3.73 8.84
N ARG A 74 18.03 -3.02 8.07
CA ARG A 74 18.30 -2.58 6.70
C ARG A 74 19.12 -1.29 6.63
N ARG A 75 19.44 -0.67 7.77
CA ARG A 75 20.18 0.60 7.88
C ARG A 75 19.53 1.74 7.12
N ILE A 76 18.20 1.70 6.99
CA ILE A 76 17.42 2.79 6.41
C ILE A 76 17.20 3.86 7.50
N PRO A 77 17.37 5.16 7.21
CA PRO A 77 17.03 6.22 8.14
C PRO A 77 15.60 6.06 8.65
N LEU A 78 15.45 5.97 9.97
CA LEU A 78 14.16 5.76 10.63
C LEU A 78 13.83 6.95 11.51
N ILE A 79 12.70 7.58 11.23
CA ILE A 79 12.13 8.67 12.00
C ILE A 79 10.87 8.12 12.69
N THR A 80 10.86 8.13 14.01
CA THR A 80 9.70 7.73 14.81
C THR A 80 9.10 8.95 15.49
N PHE A 81 7.78 9.08 15.43
CA PHE A 81 7.06 10.14 16.15
C PHE A 81 5.72 9.61 16.65
N SER A 82 5.63 9.31 17.95
CA SER A 82 4.44 8.65 18.48
C SER A 82 3.20 9.56 18.42
N SER A 83 2.20 9.15 17.63
CA SER A 83 0.88 9.80 17.60
C SER A 83 0.13 9.65 18.92
N ARG A 84 0.43 8.59 19.69
CA ARG A 84 -0.16 8.37 21.02
C ARG A 84 0.39 9.37 22.02
N LYS A 85 1.72 9.47 22.14
CA LYS A 85 2.37 10.43 23.05
C LYS A 85 2.04 11.87 22.66
N PHE A 86 2.00 12.17 21.36
CA PHE A 86 1.55 13.47 20.87
C PHE A 86 0.14 13.79 21.35
N ARG A 87 -0.81 12.87 21.18
CA ARG A 87 -2.19 13.06 21.66
C ARG A 87 -2.26 13.25 23.18
N GLU A 88 -1.47 12.50 23.93
CA GLU A 88 -1.38 12.62 25.40
C GLU A 88 -0.86 14.00 25.82
N GLY A 89 0.21 14.49 25.18
CA GLY A 89 0.77 15.82 25.41
C GLY A 89 -0.15 16.98 25.01
N HIS A 90 -1.19 16.72 24.21
CA HIS A 90 -2.18 17.70 23.75
C HIS A 90 -3.56 17.51 24.40
N GLY A 91 -3.59 17.06 25.66
CA GLY A 91 -4.82 16.96 26.45
C GLY A 91 -5.82 15.92 25.95
N ARG A 92 -5.35 14.92 25.18
CA ARG A 92 -6.18 13.84 24.62
C ARG A 92 -7.36 14.31 23.76
N ARG A 93 -7.20 15.47 23.10
CA ARG A 93 -8.19 16.02 22.17
C ARG A 93 -8.57 15.04 21.05
N PRO A 94 -9.77 15.19 20.45
CA PRO A 94 -10.18 14.39 19.31
C PRO A 94 -9.12 14.39 18.20
N TRP A 95 -8.88 13.21 17.59
CA TRP A 95 -7.82 13.09 16.59
C TRP A 95 -8.04 14.00 15.38
N SER A 96 -9.29 14.27 15.01
CA SER A 96 -9.66 15.23 13.95
C SER A 96 -9.04 16.61 14.14
N GLU A 97 -8.89 17.08 15.38
CA GLU A 97 -8.28 18.37 15.71
C GLU A 97 -6.75 18.31 15.75
N LEU A 98 -6.18 17.11 15.87
CA LEU A 98 -4.74 16.89 16.03
C LEU A 98 -4.03 16.47 14.74
N ARG A 99 -4.75 16.06 13.68
CA ARG A 99 -4.16 15.64 12.39
C ARG A 99 -3.15 16.66 11.85
N ARG A 100 -3.59 17.90 11.68
CA ARG A 100 -2.76 18.97 11.12
C ARG A 100 -1.57 19.34 12.04
N PRO A 101 -1.76 19.61 13.35
CA PRO A 101 -0.63 19.83 14.25
C PRO A 101 0.38 18.68 14.30
N PHE A 102 -0.10 17.44 14.30
CA PHE A 102 0.76 16.25 14.30
C PHE A 102 1.60 16.18 13.02
N ASP A 103 0.98 16.36 11.86
CA ASP A 103 1.70 16.35 10.59
C ASP A 103 2.75 17.46 10.51
N LEU A 104 2.44 18.68 10.96
CA LEU A 104 3.41 19.79 10.97
C LEU A 104 4.62 19.45 11.84
N ALA A 105 4.41 18.90 13.03
CA ALA A 105 5.51 18.45 13.89
C ALA A 105 6.29 17.28 13.26
N ALA A 106 5.61 16.35 12.58
CA ALA A 106 6.28 15.28 11.84
C ALA A 106 7.13 15.83 10.68
N LEU A 107 6.65 16.86 9.99
CA LEU A 107 7.37 17.54 8.91
C LEU A 107 8.65 18.23 9.38
N GLU A 108 8.65 18.80 10.59
CA GLU A 108 9.85 19.36 11.20
C GLU A 108 10.93 18.28 11.40
N LEU A 109 10.55 17.10 11.88
CA LEU A 109 11.44 15.94 12.05
C LEU A 109 11.93 15.37 10.72
N LEU A 110 11.11 15.47 9.68
CA LEU A 110 11.41 15.02 8.33
C LEU A 110 12.16 16.09 7.50
N ASN A 111 12.49 17.24 8.08
CA ASN A 111 13.26 18.26 7.39
C ASN A 111 14.60 17.70 6.88
N GLY A 112 14.96 18.06 5.65
CA GLY A 112 16.12 17.52 4.94
C GLY A 112 15.90 16.18 4.23
N TYR A 113 14.87 15.39 4.57
CA TYR A 113 14.54 14.18 3.83
C TYR A 113 13.76 14.51 2.55
N ARG A 114 14.12 13.85 1.45
CA ARG A 114 13.53 14.05 0.12
C ARG A 114 13.24 12.70 -0.51
N ALA A 115 12.14 12.64 -1.26
CA ALA A 115 11.76 11.49 -2.04
C ALA A 115 11.04 11.92 -3.32
N ASP A 116 11.16 11.14 -4.38
CA ASP A 116 10.44 11.34 -5.65
C ASP A 116 8.98 10.88 -5.53
N ALA A 117 8.78 9.81 -4.74
CA ALA A 117 7.49 9.22 -4.40
C ALA A 117 7.52 8.72 -2.95
N SER A 118 6.37 8.60 -2.31
CA SER A 118 6.26 8.04 -0.96
C SER A 118 5.17 6.98 -0.90
N VAL A 119 5.32 5.99 -0.02
CA VAL A 119 4.34 4.91 0.13
C VAL A 119 3.71 4.99 1.52
N ALA A 120 2.39 5.08 1.59
CA ALA A 120 1.61 4.95 2.82
C ALA A 120 1.27 3.47 3.06
N ALA A 121 2.21 2.70 3.60
CA ALA A 121 2.07 1.26 3.78
C ALA A 121 1.44 0.92 5.14
N GLY A 122 0.11 0.91 5.20
CA GLY A 122 -0.61 0.70 6.47
C GLY A 122 -0.40 1.87 7.44
N TYR A 123 -0.34 3.08 6.90
CA TYR A 123 -0.33 4.32 7.67
C TYR A 123 -1.77 4.63 8.12
N MET A 124 -2.04 4.55 9.41
CA MET A 124 -3.40 4.54 9.97
C MET A 124 -3.93 5.92 10.35
N LEU A 125 -3.28 6.99 9.91
CA LEU A 125 -3.64 8.37 10.21
C LEU A 125 -3.96 9.12 8.91
N ILE A 126 -4.91 10.04 8.96
CA ILE A 126 -5.13 11.01 7.88
C ILE A 126 -4.04 12.07 7.97
N ALA A 127 -3.34 12.30 6.86
CA ALA A 127 -2.07 13.02 6.80
C ALA A 127 -2.17 14.28 5.89
N PRO A 128 -3.00 15.28 6.26
CA PRO A 128 -3.37 16.38 5.36
C PRO A 128 -2.22 17.31 4.97
N GLU A 129 -1.14 17.39 5.76
CA GLU A 129 0.04 18.20 5.40
C GLU A 129 1.17 17.32 4.86
N LEU A 130 1.32 16.11 5.40
CA LEU A 130 2.32 15.15 4.93
C LEU A 130 2.09 14.78 3.46
N CYS A 131 0.84 14.53 3.04
CA CYS A 131 0.53 14.16 1.65
C CYS A 131 0.72 15.31 0.64
N LYS A 132 0.76 16.57 1.11
CA LYS A 132 1.04 17.74 0.27
C LYS A 132 2.52 17.84 -0.05
N LEU A 133 3.38 17.60 0.96
CA LEU A 133 4.83 17.68 0.77
C LEU A 133 5.41 16.40 0.17
N TYR A 134 4.96 15.26 0.65
CA TYR A 134 5.36 13.94 0.15
C TYR A 134 4.26 13.39 -0.75
N ARG A 135 4.58 13.17 -2.02
CA ARG A 135 3.64 12.56 -2.99
C ARG A 135 3.44 11.09 -2.63
N MET A 136 2.46 10.84 -1.78
CA MET A 136 2.18 9.53 -1.23
C MET A 136 1.27 8.72 -2.16
N ILE A 137 1.53 7.43 -2.24
CA ILE A 137 0.62 6.43 -2.82
C ILE A 137 0.14 5.50 -1.71
N ASN A 138 -1.12 5.07 -1.78
CA ASN A 138 -1.69 4.08 -0.89
C ASN A 138 -2.19 2.88 -1.70
N LEU A 139 -2.13 1.69 -1.11
CA LEU A 139 -2.78 0.52 -1.66
C LEU A 139 -4.16 0.38 -1.00
N HIS A 140 -5.20 0.24 -1.81
CA HIS A 140 -6.57 0.02 -1.36
C HIS A 140 -7.11 -1.29 -1.95
N PRO A 141 -7.71 -2.19 -1.15
CA PRO A 141 -8.13 -3.52 -1.58
C PRO A 141 -9.50 -3.52 -2.27
N ALA A 142 -9.69 -2.63 -3.23
CA ALA A 142 -10.84 -2.60 -4.15
C ALA A 142 -10.39 -2.21 -5.56
N LEU A 143 -11.26 -2.45 -6.54
CA LEU A 143 -11.09 -1.91 -7.90
C LEU A 143 -11.38 -0.40 -7.92
N PRO A 144 -10.94 0.34 -8.97
CA PRO A 144 -11.20 1.79 -9.08
C PRO A 144 -12.68 2.17 -9.03
N ASP A 145 -13.56 1.28 -9.49
CA ASP A 145 -15.03 1.39 -9.50
C ASP A 145 -15.69 0.56 -8.38
N GLY A 146 -14.89 0.07 -7.43
CA GLY A 146 -15.31 -0.82 -6.37
C GLY A 146 -15.85 -0.12 -5.12
N PRO A 147 -16.25 -0.91 -4.10
CA PRO A 147 -16.65 -0.39 -2.80
C PRO A 147 -15.57 0.46 -2.13
N ILE A 148 -15.97 1.43 -1.32
CA ILE A 148 -15.08 2.25 -0.48
C ILE A 148 -15.19 1.76 0.98
N GLY A 149 -14.09 1.80 1.70
CA GLY A 149 -14.07 1.55 3.15
C GLY A 149 -12.98 0.59 3.56
N THR A 150 -13.14 -0.05 4.72
CA THR A 150 -12.19 -1.07 5.15
C THR A 150 -12.27 -2.29 4.25
N TRP A 151 -11.20 -3.08 4.20
CA TRP A 151 -11.16 -4.32 3.44
C TRP A 151 -12.30 -5.28 3.82
N GLN A 152 -12.77 -5.27 5.08
CA GLN A 152 -13.94 -6.07 5.47
C GLN A 152 -15.23 -5.56 4.82
N GLN A 153 -15.45 -4.25 4.82
CA GLN A 153 -16.61 -3.63 4.18
C GLN A 153 -16.63 -3.93 2.68
N VAL A 154 -15.46 -3.80 2.03
CA VAL A 154 -15.31 -4.12 0.60
C VAL A 154 -15.70 -5.58 0.33
N ILE A 155 -15.15 -6.55 1.05
CA ILE A 155 -15.44 -7.97 0.78
C ILE A 155 -16.92 -8.29 1.04
N TRP A 156 -17.50 -7.77 2.13
CA TRP A 156 -18.92 -8.00 2.40
C TRP A 156 -19.83 -7.40 1.35
N GLU A 157 -19.52 -6.21 0.85
CA GLU A 157 -20.27 -5.59 -0.23
C GLU A 157 -20.14 -6.38 -1.54
N LEU A 158 -18.97 -6.94 -1.85
CA LEU A 158 -18.79 -7.82 -3.01
C LEU A 158 -19.61 -9.11 -2.89
N ILE A 159 -19.69 -9.69 -1.68
CA ILE A 159 -20.52 -10.87 -1.40
C ILE A 159 -22.01 -10.54 -1.57
N GLU A 160 -22.46 -9.44 -0.96
CA GLU A 160 -23.84 -8.93 -1.02
C GLU A 160 -24.28 -8.66 -2.46
N LYS A 161 -23.43 -7.99 -3.25
CA LYS A 161 -23.68 -7.69 -4.67
C LYS A 161 -23.48 -8.88 -5.60
N ARG A 162 -23.09 -10.06 -5.07
CA ARG A 162 -22.76 -11.25 -5.86
C ARG A 162 -21.76 -10.95 -6.98
N ALA A 163 -20.75 -10.13 -6.71
CA ALA A 163 -19.80 -9.67 -7.72
C ALA A 163 -19.07 -10.85 -8.42
N ALA A 164 -18.64 -10.61 -9.66
CA ALA A 164 -17.89 -11.59 -10.45
C ALA A 164 -16.37 -11.49 -10.22
N ALA A 165 -15.90 -10.31 -9.80
CA ALA A 165 -14.49 -10.02 -9.61
C ALA A 165 -14.26 -9.16 -8.36
N SER A 166 -13.03 -9.23 -7.86
CA SER A 166 -12.47 -8.34 -6.85
C SER A 166 -11.12 -7.80 -7.37
N GLY A 167 -10.46 -6.97 -6.59
CA GLY A 167 -9.18 -6.40 -6.98
C GLY A 167 -8.57 -5.52 -5.91
N ALA A 168 -7.44 -4.92 -6.27
CA ALA A 168 -6.77 -3.89 -5.48
C ALA A 168 -6.32 -2.77 -6.41
N MET A 169 -6.21 -1.57 -5.88
CA MET A 169 -5.75 -0.39 -6.59
C MET A 169 -4.65 0.33 -5.80
N VAL A 170 -3.85 1.11 -6.53
CA VAL A 170 -2.88 2.03 -5.95
C VAL A 170 -3.26 3.43 -6.40
N ASN A 171 -3.59 4.30 -5.45
CA ASN A 171 -4.00 5.68 -5.68
C ASN A 171 -3.02 6.66 -5.04
N VAL A 172 -3.04 7.90 -5.53
CA VAL A 172 -2.36 9.02 -4.86
C VAL A 172 -3.15 9.38 -3.60
N VAL A 173 -2.46 9.60 -2.48
CA VAL A 173 -3.10 10.03 -1.23
C VAL A 173 -3.42 11.51 -1.31
N THR A 174 -4.63 11.87 -0.90
CA THR A 174 -5.07 13.27 -0.74
C THR A 174 -5.55 13.48 0.71
N GLU A 175 -6.03 14.69 1.01
CA GLU A 175 -6.64 14.99 2.32
C GLU A 175 -7.92 14.17 2.57
N GLU A 176 -8.56 13.72 1.49
CA GLU A 176 -9.75 12.87 1.50
C GLU A 176 -9.35 11.40 1.37
N VAL A 177 -9.90 10.57 2.26
CA VAL A 177 -9.52 9.15 2.34
C VAL A 177 -9.91 8.43 1.05
N ASP A 178 -8.92 7.80 0.41
CA ASP A 178 -9.03 7.00 -0.81
C ASP A 178 -9.65 7.73 -2.03
N ALA A 179 -9.73 9.06 -2.02
CA ALA A 179 -10.36 9.86 -3.08
C ALA A 179 -9.38 10.37 -4.15
N GLY A 180 -8.09 10.09 -4.03
CA GLY A 180 -7.11 10.57 -4.98
C GLY A 180 -7.07 9.78 -6.29
N PRO A 181 -6.44 10.33 -7.35
CA PRO A 181 -6.33 9.68 -8.65
C PRO A 181 -5.72 8.29 -8.56
N VAL A 182 -6.37 7.33 -9.22
CA VAL A 182 -5.89 5.94 -9.26
C VAL A 182 -4.81 5.79 -10.33
N LEU A 183 -3.66 5.25 -9.94
CA LEU A 183 -2.50 5.06 -10.82
C LEU A 183 -2.58 3.73 -11.56
N SER A 184 -2.89 2.68 -10.81
CA SER A 184 -2.90 1.31 -11.32
C SER A 184 -3.77 0.41 -10.47
N PHE A 185 -4.17 -0.73 -11.03
CA PHE A 185 -4.96 -1.73 -10.33
C PHE A 185 -4.63 -3.15 -10.81
N CYS A 186 -5.09 -4.13 -10.05
CA CYS A 186 -5.11 -5.54 -10.42
C CYS A 186 -6.52 -6.10 -10.14
N ARG A 187 -7.03 -6.90 -11.07
CA ARG A 187 -8.34 -7.56 -10.98
C ARG A 187 -8.16 -9.07 -10.90
N PHE A 188 -9.02 -9.75 -10.15
CA PHE A 188 -9.09 -11.22 -10.16
C PHE A 188 -10.53 -11.71 -10.05
N PRO A 189 -10.87 -12.85 -10.68
CA PRO A 189 -12.20 -13.43 -10.57
C PRO A 189 -12.42 -13.94 -9.14
N ILE A 190 -13.64 -13.75 -8.66
CA ILE A 190 -14.15 -14.41 -7.44
C ILE A 190 -15.25 -15.40 -7.81
N ARG A 191 -15.17 -15.96 -9.02
CA ARG A 191 -16.03 -17.00 -9.61
C ARG A 191 -15.12 -18.05 -10.26
N GLY A 192 -15.64 -19.24 -10.52
CA GLY A 192 -14.90 -20.37 -11.05
C GLY A 192 -14.54 -21.39 -9.97
N PRO A 193 -13.76 -22.43 -10.32
CA PRO A 193 -13.63 -23.64 -9.50
C PRO A 193 -13.25 -23.40 -8.03
N ASP A 194 -12.38 -22.43 -7.76
CA ASP A 194 -11.91 -22.11 -6.41
C ASP A 194 -12.95 -21.38 -5.54
N PHE A 195 -13.99 -20.81 -6.16
CA PHE A 195 -14.99 -19.97 -5.49
C PHE A 195 -16.42 -20.51 -5.61
N ASP A 196 -16.76 -21.21 -6.69
CA ASP A 196 -18.14 -21.59 -7.00
C ASP A 196 -18.76 -22.45 -5.89
N GLY A 197 -17.99 -23.40 -5.33
CA GLY A 197 -18.43 -24.19 -4.18
C GLY A 197 -18.71 -23.33 -2.93
N LEU A 198 -17.86 -22.34 -2.66
CA LEU A 198 -18.02 -21.42 -1.53
C LEU A 198 -19.24 -20.51 -1.71
N TRP A 199 -19.49 -20.06 -2.95
CA TRP A 199 -20.69 -19.32 -3.29
C TRP A 199 -21.96 -20.16 -3.15
N SER A 200 -21.96 -21.41 -3.62
CA SER A 200 -23.10 -22.32 -3.47
C SER A 200 -23.43 -22.55 -2.00
N GLN A 201 -22.43 -22.80 -1.15
CA GLN A 201 -22.62 -22.96 0.29
C GLN A 201 -23.18 -21.70 0.97
N SER A 202 -22.84 -20.52 0.46
CA SER A 202 -23.30 -19.24 1.01
C SER A 202 -24.65 -18.79 0.43
N SER A 203 -25.15 -19.44 -0.63
CA SER A 203 -26.26 -18.91 -1.43
C SER A 203 -27.64 -19.02 -0.78
N SER A 204 -27.81 -19.97 0.15
CA SER A 204 -29.06 -20.23 0.88
C SER A 204 -29.10 -19.59 2.27
N THR A 205 -27.98 -19.03 2.74
CA THR A 205 -27.88 -18.41 4.07
C THR A 205 -28.19 -16.92 3.98
N PRO A 206 -29.08 -16.37 4.82
CA PRO A 206 -29.31 -14.93 4.91
C PRO A 206 -28.01 -14.13 5.15
N LEU A 207 -27.91 -12.94 4.57
CA LEU A 207 -26.69 -12.13 4.63
C LEU A 207 -26.28 -11.77 6.07
N ASP A 208 -27.24 -11.51 6.95
CA ASP A 208 -26.95 -11.17 8.36
C ASP A 208 -26.34 -12.36 9.12
N GLU A 209 -26.78 -13.58 8.81
CA GLU A 209 -26.21 -14.80 9.37
C GLU A 209 -24.80 -15.05 8.82
N LEU A 210 -24.56 -14.81 7.53
CA LEU A 210 -23.21 -14.84 6.96
C LEU A 210 -22.29 -13.80 7.63
N LYS A 211 -22.75 -12.55 7.76
CA LYS A 211 -22.00 -11.46 8.40
C LYS A 211 -21.70 -11.75 9.86
N SER A 212 -22.54 -12.53 10.56
CA SER A 212 -22.32 -12.94 11.95
C SER A 212 -21.07 -13.81 12.14
N LEU A 213 -20.68 -14.57 11.11
CA LEU A 213 -19.43 -15.35 11.09
C LEU A 213 -18.20 -14.47 10.91
N GLY A 214 -18.38 -13.21 10.48
CA GLY A 214 -17.30 -12.26 10.26
C GLY A 214 -16.22 -12.80 9.34
N GLU A 215 -14.96 -12.58 9.71
CA GLU A 215 -13.80 -12.96 8.89
C GLU A 215 -13.58 -14.47 8.77
N SER A 216 -14.27 -15.27 9.60
CA SER A 216 -14.21 -16.74 9.56
C SER A 216 -15.09 -17.36 8.47
N GLN A 217 -15.95 -16.57 7.82
CA GLN A 217 -16.82 -17.06 6.76
C GLN A 217 -15.96 -17.56 5.56
N PRO A 218 -16.16 -18.79 5.05
CA PRO A 218 -15.25 -19.41 4.08
C PRO A 218 -15.06 -18.64 2.76
N LEU A 219 -16.14 -18.11 2.17
CA LEU A 219 -16.09 -17.28 0.95
C LEU A 219 -15.35 -15.97 1.21
N PHE A 220 -15.67 -15.29 2.32
CA PHE A 220 -14.98 -14.07 2.75
C PHE A 220 -13.47 -14.30 2.91
N ALA A 221 -13.09 -15.35 3.66
CA ALA A 221 -11.70 -15.70 3.89
C ALA A 221 -10.96 -16.05 2.59
N ALA A 222 -11.64 -16.72 1.65
CA ALA A 222 -11.08 -17.03 0.34
C ALA A 222 -10.85 -15.78 -0.51
N ILE A 223 -11.81 -14.85 -0.55
CA ILE A 223 -11.65 -13.56 -1.25
C ILE A 223 -10.50 -12.77 -0.62
N ARG A 224 -10.41 -12.70 0.71
CA ARG A 224 -9.33 -11.98 1.40
C ARG A 224 -7.96 -12.57 1.07
N ARG A 225 -7.83 -13.90 1.11
CA ARG A 225 -6.59 -14.61 0.77
C ARG A 225 -6.18 -14.35 -0.68
N ALA A 226 -7.12 -14.42 -1.61
CA ALA A 226 -6.85 -14.14 -3.01
C ALA A 226 -6.40 -12.68 -3.25
N GLY A 227 -6.98 -11.72 -2.52
CA GLY A 227 -6.56 -10.32 -2.52
C GLY A 227 -5.13 -10.15 -1.98
N LEU A 228 -4.83 -10.71 -0.82
CA LEU A 228 -3.51 -10.64 -0.17
C LEU A 228 -2.36 -11.13 -1.05
N LEU A 229 -2.58 -12.17 -1.87
CA LEU A 229 -1.60 -12.67 -2.84
C LEU A 229 -1.22 -11.61 -3.89
N ARG A 230 -2.11 -10.67 -4.18
CA ARG A 230 -1.99 -9.67 -5.24
C ARG A 230 -1.58 -8.29 -4.74
N GLU A 231 -1.82 -7.96 -3.47
CA GLU A 231 -1.50 -6.64 -2.93
C GLU A 231 0.00 -6.29 -3.02
N ARG A 232 0.87 -7.20 -2.57
CA ARG A 232 2.33 -6.95 -2.58
C ARG A 232 2.89 -6.87 -4.00
N PRO A 233 2.59 -7.81 -4.92
CA PRO A 233 3.08 -7.70 -6.29
C PRO A 233 2.47 -6.52 -7.05
N LEU A 234 1.24 -6.10 -6.74
CA LEU A 234 0.66 -4.87 -7.29
C LEU A 234 1.49 -3.65 -6.89
N LEU A 235 1.74 -3.45 -5.59
CA LEU A 235 2.56 -2.32 -5.12
C LEU A 235 3.94 -2.31 -5.79
N VAL A 236 4.62 -3.46 -5.83
CA VAL A 236 5.94 -3.57 -6.48
C VAL A 236 5.85 -3.23 -7.97
N SER A 237 4.84 -3.75 -8.68
CA SER A 237 4.65 -3.45 -10.10
C SER A 237 4.41 -1.97 -10.34
N THR A 238 3.57 -1.32 -9.52
CA THR A 238 3.36 0.13 -9.59
C THR A 238 4.67 0.91 -9.37
N LEU A 239 5.49 0.52 -8.39
CA LEU A 239 6.78 1.15 -8.14
C LEU A 239 7.77 0.95 -9.30
N VAL A 240 7.73 -0.20 -9.99
CA VAL A 240 8.53 -0.46 -11.20
C VAL A 240 8.10 0.46 -12.35
N GLU A 241 6.80 0.68 -12.54
CA GLU A 241 6.27 1.63 -13.53
C GLU A 241 6.68 3.08 -13.21
N LEU A 242 6.68 3.47 -11.93
CA LEU A 242 7.15 4.78 -11.47
C LEU A 242 8.66 4.96 -11.69
N ALA A 243 9.48 3.97 -11.31
CA ALA A 243 10.92 4.00 -11.53
C ALA A 243 11.28 4.02 -13.02
N GLY A 244 10.46 3.38 -13.85
CA GLY A 244 10.55 3.42 -15.31
C GLY A 244 10.00 4.69 -15.96
N ARG A 245 9.41 5.62 -15.20
CA ARG A 245 8.71 6.83 -15.68
C ARG A 245 7.57 6.55 -16.66
N ARG A 246 6.99 5.35 -16.61
CA ARG A 246 5.77 4.98 -17.35
C ARG A 246 4.51 5.43 -16.61
N LEU A 247 4.61 5.52 -15.28
CA LEU A 247 3.67 6.25 -14.44
C LEU A 247 4.33 7.49 -13.85
N LEU A 248 3.56 8.57 -13.69
CA LEU A 248 4.00 9.82 -13.07
C LEU A 248 2.97 10.28 -12.04
N LEU A 249 3.40 10.56 -10.81
CA LEU A 249 2.49 11.03 -9.76
C LEU A 249 1.94 12.45 -10.01
N THR A 250 2.67 13.28 -10.76
CA THR A 250 2.24 14.65 -11.12
C THR A 250 1.26 14.69 -12.28
N HIS A 251 1.23 13.62 -13.08
CA HIS A 251 0.32 13.45 -14.20
C HIS A 251 -0.28 12.04 -14.14
N PRO A 252 -1.15 11.75 -13.16
CA PRO A 252 -1.84 10.48 -13.10
C PRO A 252 -2.58 10.21 -14.42
N PRO A 253 -2.62 8.96 -14.89
CA PRO A 253 -3.26 8.65 -16.15
C PRO A 253 -4.77 8.88 -16.06
N ALA A 254 -5.39 9.30 -17.17
CA ALA A 254 -6.84 9.47 -17.23
C ALA A 254 -7.59 8.14 -17.00
N ASN A 255 -6.99 7.02 -17.44
CA ASN A 255 -7.44 5.67 -17.16
C ASN A 255 -6.38 4.95 -16.31
N PRO A 256 -6.72 4.35 -15.17
CA PRO A 256 -5.77 3.61 -14.35
C PRO A 256 -5.10 2.48 -15.14
N THR A 257 -3.80 2.28 -14.91
CA THR A 257 -3.05 1.21 -15.59
C THR A 257 -3.44 -0.16 -15.05
N ASP A 258 -3.96 -1.05 -15.90
CA ASP A 258 -4.25 -2.43 -15.54
C ASP A 258 -2.93 -3.23 -15.48
N LEU A 259 -2.50 -3.57 -14.27
CA LEU A 259 -1.28 -4.35 -14.02
C LEU A 259 -1.58 -5.83 -13.75
N THR A 260 -2.81 -6.30 -13.97
CA THR A 260 -3.24 -7.67 -13.66
C THR A 260 -2.28 -8.71 -14.21
N ARG A 261 -1.87 -8.60 -15.48
CA ARG A 261 -0.95 -9.55 -16.11
C ARG A 261 0.40 -9.65 -15.39
N SER A 262 0.98 -8.51 -15.03
CA SER A 262 2.27 -8.44 -14.34
C SER A 262 2.17 -8.99 -12.91
N VAL A 263 1.06 -8.69 -12.23
CA VAL A 263 0.78 -9.18 -10.88
C VAL A 263 0.61 -10.71 -10.89
N GLU A 264 -0.21 -11.26 -11.78
CA GLU A 264 -0.41 -12.72 -11.86
C GLU A 264 0.90 -13.46 -12.22
N ALA A 265 1.71 -12.90 -13.12
CA ALA A 265 3.01 -13.47 -13.46
C ALA A 265 4.02 -13.47 -12.29
N ALA A 266 3.81 -12.62 -11.29
CA ALA A 266 4.64 -12.58 -10.07
C ALA A 266 4.15 -13.54 -8.97
N ILE A 267 2.87 -13.93 -8.98
CA ILE A 267 2.31 -14.91 -8.04
C ILE A 267 2.72 -16.34 -8.43
N GLY A 268 2.83 -16.62 -9.73
CA GLY A 268 3.20 -17.95 -10.25
C GLY A 268 4.69 -18.29 -10.21
N LYS A 269 5.51 -17.52 -9.49
CA LYS A 269 6.94 -17.73 -9.29
C LYS A 269 7.21 -18.09 -7.84
#